data_AF-A0A257PKL5-F1
#
_entry.id   AF-A0A257PKL5-F1
#
_cell.length_a   1.000
_cell.length_b   1.000
_cell.length_c   1.000
_cell.angle_alpha   90.00
_cell.angle_beta   90.00
_cell.angle_gamma   90.00
#
_symmetry.space_group_name_H-M   'P 1'
#
loop_
_entity.id
_entity.type
_entity.pdbx_description
1 polymer ?
#
loop_
_entity_poly.entity_id
_entity_poly.type
_entity_poly.pdbx_seq_one_letter_code
_entity_poly.pdbx_strand_id
1 'polypeptide(L)'
;MSANLAARPPAPIVISEFDFHKFCEYFYRRTGISFNENKRYYVDKRLIERISKSGLNTFEQYFSVLRRQDSSHEIERLINLFTVNETYFYRELHQFACLVQDLLPERTADLPRGGRIRIWSMPCSTGEEPYSIALYLMEHWPQIEDFEIELIGSD
;
A
#
# COMPACT_ATOMS: atom_id res chain seq x y z
N MET A 1 -47.55 27.91 6.92
CA MET A 1 -46.57 27.43 7.92
C MET A 1 -46.11 26.04 7.50
N SER A 2 -45.06 25.95 6.67
CA SER A 2 -44.44 24.68 6.33
C SER A 2 -43.20 24.53 7.19
N ALA A 3 -43.27 23.67 8.20
CA ALA A 3 -42.13 23.34 9.04
C ALA A 3 -41.10 22.59 8.20
N ASN A 4 -39.94 23.21 8.01
CA ASN A 4 -38.79 22.64 7.37
C ASN A 4 -38.25 21.54 8.31
N LEU A 5 -38.50 20.26 8.01
CA LEU A 5 -37.84 19.15 8.69
C LEU A 5 -36.36 19.17 8.28
N ALA A 6 -35.55 19.91 9.02
CA ALA A 6 -34.11 19.75 8.97
C ALA A 6 -33.80 18.31 9.37
N ALA A 7 -33.32 17.51 8.41
CA ALA A 7 -32.87 16.15 8.66
C ALA A 7 -31.83 16.18 9.77
N ARG A 8 -32.10 15.44 10.86
CA ARG A 8 -31.17 15.29 11.98
C ARG A 8 -29.82 14.80 11.41
N PRO A 9 -28.68 15.42 11.77
CA PRO A 9 -27.39 14.91 11.32
C PRO A 9 -27.26 13.46 11.76
N PRO A 10 -26.73 12.56 10.89
CA PRO A 10 -26.57 11.17 11.25
C PRO A 10 -25.73 11.07 12.53
N ALA A 11 -26.13 10.17 13.42
CA ALA A 11 -25.40 9.92 14.66
C ALA A 11 -23.94 9.55 14.34
N PRO A 12 -22.97 9.93 15.19
CA PRO A 12 -21.59 9.56 14.97
C PRO A 12 -21.47 8.04 14.93
N ILE A 13 -20.79 7.52 13.90
CA ILE A 13 -20.50 6.09 13.79
C ILE A 13 -19.50 5.75 14.91
N VAL A 14 -19.88 4.81 15.78
CA VAL A 14 -19.05 4.33 16.88
C VAL A 14 -18.68 2.88 16.60
N ILE A 15 -17.39 2.56 16.74
CA ILE A 15 -16.88 1.19 16.62
C ILE A 15 -16.63 0.67 18.03
N SER A 16 -17.40 -0.33 18.44
CA SER A 16 -17.21 -0.98 19.74
C SER A 16 -15.89 -1.77 19.76
N GLU A 17 -15.39 -2.09 20.95
CA GLU A 17 -14.22 -2.96 21.07
C GLU A 17 -14.45 -4.34 20.43
N PHE A 18 -15.66 -4.88 20.59
CA PHE A 18 -16.04 -6.15 19.95
C PHE A 18 -16.00 -6.05 18.42
N ASP A 19 -16.57 -4.98 17.86
CA ASP A 19 -16.60 -4.75 16.41
C ASP A 19 -15.21 -4.52 15.82
N PHE A 20 -14.35 -3.81 16.55
CA PHE A 20 -12.95 -3.63 16.19
C PHE A 20 -12.23 -4.97 16.06
N HIS A 21 -12.32 -5.84 17.08
CA HIS A 21 -11.70 -7.17 17.04
C HIS A 21 -12.25 -8.02 15.90
N LYS A 22 -13.57 -8.00 15.70
CA LYS A 22 -14.25 -8.71 14.62
C LYS A 22 -13.79 -8.24 13.24
N PHE A 23 -13.59 -6.94 13.07
CA PHE A 23 -13.02 -6.37 11.85
C PHE A 23 -11.57 -6.82 11.65
N CYS A 24 -10.71 -6.69 12.66
CA CYS A 24 -9.31 -7.08 12.58
C CYS A 24 -9.13 -8.57 12.24
N GLU A 25 -9.91 -9.46 12.86
CA GLU A 25 -9.88 -10.89 12.55
C GLU A 25 -10.31 -11.16 11.10
N TYR A 26 -11.41 -10.56 10.66
CA TYR A 26 -11.89 -10.68 9.30
C TYR A 26 -10.85 -10.19 8.28
N PHE A 27 -10.28 -9.01 8.53
CA PHE A 27 -9.32 -8.38 7.64
C PHE A 27 -8.02 -9.19 7.55
N TYR A 28 -7.53 -9.70 8.69
CA TYR A 28 -6.38 -10.60 8.75
C TYR A 28 -6.61 -11.89 7.95
N ARG A 29 -7.77 -12.55 8.13
CA ARG A 29 -8.11 -13.77 7.37
C ARG A 29 -8.18 -13.56 5.86
N ARG A 30 -8.45 -12.32 5.40
CA ARG A 30 -8.57 -11.99 3.97
C ARG A 30 -7.27 -11.47 3.36
N THR A 31 -6.39 -10.83 4.14
CA THR A 31 -5.26 -10.04 3.62
C THR A 31 -3.91 -10.38 4.25
N GLY A 32 -3.90 -11.06 5.40
CA GLY A 32 -2.70 -11.26 6.22
C GLY A 32 -2.28 -10.02 7.04
N ILE A 33 -2.92 -8.87 6.86
CA ILE A 33 -2.59 -7.64 7.59
C ILE A 33 -3.19 -7.71 9.01
N SER A 34 -2.33 -7.55 10.01
CA SER A 34 -2.73 -7.44 11.42
C SER A 34 -2.58 -6.01 11.94
N PHE A 35 -3.51 -5.60 12.80
CA PHE A 35 -3.47 -4.32 13.49
C PHE A 35 -3.32 -4.55 14.99
N ASN A 36 -2.29 -3.96 15.59
CA ASN A 36 -2.13 -3.95 17.05
C ASN A 36 -3.07 -2.92 17.67
N GLU A 37 -3.42 -3.08 18.95
CA GLU A 37 -4.31 -2.14 19.68
C GLU A 37 -3.81 -0.69 19.63
N ASN A 38 -2.49 -0.47 19.63
CA ASN A 38 -1.89 0.85 19.49
C ASN A 38 -2.28 1.58 18.19
N LYS A 39 -2.73 0.83 17.16
CA LYS A 39 -3.20 1.37 15.88
C LYS A 39 -4.73 1.51 15.84
N ARG A 40 -5.46 1.26 16.93
CA ARG A 40 -6.93 1.33 16.95
C ARG A 40 -7.47 2.67 16.47
N TYR A 41 -6.93 3.78 16.97
CA TYR A 41 -7.34 5.12 16.52
C TYR A 41 -7.17 5.31 14.99
N TYR A 42 -6.07 4.79 14.42
CA TYR A 42 -5.80 4.83 12.99
C TYR A 42 -6.83 4.01 12.20
N VAL A 43 -7.16 2.83 12.70
CA VAL A 43 -8.14 1.92 12.08
C VAL A 43 -9.55 2.50 12.16
N ASP A 44 -9.98 2.91 13.35
CA ASP A 44 -11.33 3.43 13.60
C ASP A 44 -11.62 4.65 12.72
N LYS A 45 -10.68 5.60 12.62
CA LYS A 45 -10.84 6.81 11.80
C LYS A 45 -11.11 6.46 10.33
N ARG A 46 -10.30 5.58 9.75
CA ARG A 46 -10.41 5.16 8.34
C ARG A 46 -11.66 4.33 8.10
N LEU A 47 -11.98 3.43 9.03
CA LEU A 47 -13.16 2.59 8.92
C LEU A 47 -14.44 3.43 8.99
N ILE A 48 -14.52 4.39 9.91
CA ILE A 48 -15.64 5.35 10.00
C ILE A 48 -15.76 6.15 8.69
N GLU A 49 -14.66 6.70 8.18
CA GLU A 49 -14.66 7.44 6.91
C GLU A 49 -15.16 6.57 5.75
N ARG A 50 -14.74 5.30 5.69
CA ARG A 50 -15.16 4.37 4.65
C ARG A 50 -16.64 4.01 4.76
N ILE A 51 -17.14 3.76 5.98
CA ILE A 51 -18.56 3.52 6.27
C ILE A 51 -19.39 4.72 5.77
N SER A 52 -19.00 5.94 6.13
CA SER A 52 -19.71 7.16 5.66
C SER A 52 -19.70 7.28 4.13
N LYS A 53 -18.55 7.03 3.47
CA LYS A 53 -18.43 7.05 2.00
C LYS A 53 -19.24 5.93 1.32
N SER A 54 -19.63 4.88 2.03
CA SER A 54 -20.49 3.81 1.49
C SER A 54 -21.99 4.14 1.60
N GLY A 55 -22.36 5.28 2.20
CA GLY A 55 -23.75 5.66 2.45
C GLY A 55 -24.40 4.90 3.60
N LEU A 56 -23.60 4.21 4.43
CA LEU A 56 -24.05 3.42 5.57
C LEU A 56 -23.82 4.19 6.87
N ASN A 57 -24.61 3.87 7.89
CA ASN A 57 -24.65 4.64 9.13
C ASN A 57 -24.15 3.85 10.36
N THR A 58 -23.90 2.54 10.21
CA THR A 58 -23.39 1.71 11.31
C THR A 58 -22.33 0.71 10.84
N PHE A 59 -21.50 0.27 11.77
CA PHE A 59 -20.51 -0.77 11.52
C PHE A 59 -21.18 -2.08 11.08
N GLU A 60 -22.29 -2.49 11.69
CA GLU A 60 -22.96 -3.75 11.38
C GLU A 60 -23.51 -3.77 9.96
N GLN A 61 -24.07 -2.64 9.50
CA GLN A 61 -24.53 -2.49 8.12
C GLN A 61 -23.37 -2.67 7.14
N TYR A 62 -22.26 -1.99 7.40
CA TYR A 62 -21.07 -2.07 6.57
C TYR A 62 -20.41 -3.45 6.60
N PHE A 63 -20.26 -4.03 7.78
CA PHE A 63 -19.67 -5.35 7.96
C PHE A 63 -20.51 -6.45 7.32
N SER A 64 -21.83 -6.28 7.28
CA SER A 64 -22.73 -7.19 6.55
C SER A 64 -22.52 -7.11 5.05
N VAL A 65 -22.22 -5.93 4.49
CA VAL A 65 -21.84 -5.76 3.08
C VAL A 65 -20.48 -6.40 2.80
N LEU A 66 -19.48 -6.15 3.64
CA LEU A 66 -18.14 -6.74 3.49
C LEU A 66 -18.15 -8.27 3.45
N ARG A 67 -19.04 -8.92 4.18
CA ARG A 67 -19.11 -10.38 4.26
C ARG A 67 -19.83 -11.05 3.08
N ARG A 68 -20.43 -10.30 2.16
CA ARG A 68 -21.08 -10.87 0.97
C ARG A 68 -20.03 -11.36 -0.04
N GLN A 69 -20.42 -12.28 -0.91
CA GLN A 69 -19.51 -12.85 -1.92
C GLN A 69 -19.12 -11.85 -3.03
N ASP A 70 -19.94 -10.83 -3.27
CA ASP A 70 -19.76 -9.78 -4.27
C ASP A 70 -18.98 -8.56 -3.75
N SER A 71 -18.43 -8.63 -2.53
CA SER A 71 -17.77 -7.50 -1.86
C SER A 71 -16.30 -7.28 -2.25
N SER A 72 -15.79 -7.98 -3.26
CA SER A 72 -14.36 -7.96 -3.64
C SER A 72 -13.81 -6.55 -3.81
N HIS A 73 -14.53 -5.67 -4.51
CA HIS A 73 -14.15 -4.27 -4.71
C HIS A 73 -14.10 -3.46 -3.41
N GLU A 74 -14.93 -3.82 -2.43
CA GLU A 74 -15.00 -3.10 -1.16
C GLU A 74 -13.83 -3.47 -0.25
N ILE A 75 -13.42 -4.74 -0.29
CA ILE A 75 -12.23 -5.22 0.41
C ILE A 75 -10.97 -4.59 -0.19
N GLU A 76 -10.87 -4.51 -1.51
CA GLU A 76 -9.75 -3.85 -2.20
C GLU A 76 -9.61 -2.37 -1.79
N ARG A 77 -10.73 -1.65 -1.68
CA ARG A 77 -10.74 -0.27 -1.15
C ARG A 77 -10.23 -0.20 0.29
N LEU A 78 -10.60 -1.15 1.15
CA LEU A 78 -10.09 -1.18 2.52
C LEU A 78 -8.60 -1.50 2.55
N ILE A 79 -8.11 -2.41 1.72
CA ILE A 79 -6.68 -2.71 1.59
C ILE A 79 -5.94 -1.42 1.29
N ASN A 80 -6.29 -0.73 0.20
CA ASN A 80 -5.66 0.53 -0.19
C ASN A 80 -5.79 1.65 0.86
N LEU A 81 -6.86 1.64 1.66
CA LEU A 81 -7.04 2.62 2.73
C LEU A 81 -6.10 2.37 3.91
N PHE A 82 -5.78 1.11 4.19
CA PHE A 82 -4.95 0.70 5.32
C PHE A 82 -3.49 0.50 4.97
N THR A 83 -3.16 0.18 3.72
CA THR A 83 -1.79 0.17 3.21
C THR A 83 -1.41 1.58 2.81
N VAL A 84 -0.35 2.11 3.41
CA VAL A 84 0.23 3.37 2.96
C VAL A 84 1.03 3.06 1.70
N ASN A 85 0.36 3.15 0.55
CA ASN A 85 1.02 3.17 -0.76
C ASN A 85 1.62 4.56 -0.99
N GLU A 86 2.38 5.08 -0.04
CA GLU A 86 3.28 6.16 -0.40
C GLU A 86 4.41 5.48 -1.15
N THR A 87 4.64 5.90 -2.37
CA THR A 87 5.83 5.61 -3.17
C THR A 87 6.12 6.91 -3.90
N TYR A 88 7.37 7.32 -3.92
CA TYR A 88 7.79 8.56 -4.57
C TYR A 88 9.20 8.36 -5.10
N PHE A 89 9.54 9.12 -6.13
CA PHE A 89 10.84 9.01 -6.78
C PHE A 89 11.98 9.25 -5.79
N TYR A 90 13.02 8.42 -5.89
CA TYR A 90 14.22 8.48 -5.08
C TYR A 90 13.98 8.40 -3.57
N ARG A 91 12.92 7.69 -3.15
CA ARG A 91 12.73 7.34 -1.74
C ARG A 91 13.96 6.63 -1.19
N GLU A 92 14.42 7.08 -0.02
CA GLU A 92 15.63 6.54 0.63
C GLU A 92 16.88 6.56 -0.28
N LEU A 93 17.24 7.74 -0.79
CA LEU A 93 18.35 7.96 -1.74
C LEU A 93 19.65 7.19 -1.42
N HIS A 94 19.96 7.04 -0.13
CA HIS A 94 21.14 6.32 0.36
C HIS A 94 21.17 4.84 -0.08
N GLN A 95 20.01 4.21 -0.31
CA GLN A 95 19.92 2.83 -0.78
C GLN A 95 20.34 2.69 -2.24
N PHE A 96 19.96 3.64 -3.11
CA PHE A 96 20.44 3.65 -4.50
C PHE A 96 21.93 3.95 -4.57
N ALA A 97 22.43 4.84 -3.70
CA ALA A 97 23.87 5.08 -3.59
C ALA A 97 24.63 3.79 -3.24
N CYS A 98 24.16 3.04 -2.24
CA CYS A 98 24.75 1.75 -1.88
C CYS A 98 24.66 0.72 -3.02
N LEU A 99 23.53 0.69 -3.74
CA LEU A 99 23.36 -0.18 -4.90
C LEU A 99 24.46 0.06 -5.95
N VAL A 100 24.73 1.32 -6.28
CA VAL A 100 25.70 1.69 -7.32
C VAL A 100 27.15 1.63 -6.85
N GLN A 101 27.43 2.08 -5.63
CA GLN A 101 28.80 2.24 -5.15
C GLN A 101 29.39 0.95 -4.60
N ASP A 102 28.55 0.08 -4.03
CA ASP A 102 29.00 -1.12 -3.33
C ASP A 102 28.52 -2.39 -4.03
N LEU A 103 27.20 -2.56 -4.16
CA LEU A 103 26.59 -3.84 -4.57
C LEU A 103 26.87 -4.18 -6.03
N LEU A 104 26.66 -3.24 -6.96
CA LEU A 104 26.84 -3.52 -8.39
C LEU A 104 28.30 -3.86 -8.73
N PRO A 105 29.32 -3.10 -8.30
CA PRO A 105 30.72 -3.46 -8.54
C PRO A 105 31.08 -4.86 -8.06
N GLU A 106 30.61 -5.25 -6.87
CA GLU A 106 30.81 -6.61 -6.34
C GLU A 106 30.13 -7.67 -7.21
N ARG A 107 28.87 -7.43 -7.59
CA ARG A 107 28.06 -8.40 -8.35
C ARG A 107 28.47 -8.54 -9.80
N THR A 108 29.13 -7.53 -10.36
CA THR A 108 29.54 -7.52 -11.76
C THR A 108 31.02 -7.82 -11.97
N ALA A 109 31.81 -7.97 -10.90
CA ALA A 109 33.26 -8.15 -10.99
C ALA A 109 33.68 -9.32 -11.90
N ASP A 110 32.95 -10.43 -11.84
CA ASP A 110 33.23 -11.64 -12.61
C ASP A 110 32.37 -11.79 -13.88
N LEU A 111 31.51 -10.81 -14.16
CA LEU A 111 30.65 -10.84 -15.35
C LEU A 111 31.41 -10.29 -16.58
N PRO A 112 31.32 -10.95 -17.73
CA PRO A 112 31.86 -10.40 -18.96
C PRO A 112 31.05 -9.16 -19.38
N ARG A 113 31.64 -8.32 -20.25
CA ARG A 113 30.89 -7.29 -20.98
C ARG A 113 29.73 -7.92 -21.75
N GLY A 114 28.56 -7.31 -21.67
CA GLY A 114 27.29 -7.85 -22.15
C GLY A 114 26.65 -8.88 -21.22
N GLY A 115 27.24 -9.14 -20.05
CA GLY A 115 26.64 -9.97 -19.01
C GLY A 115 25.33 -9.38 -18.50
N ARG A 116 24.38 -10.24 -18.12
CA ARG A 116 23.04 -9.82 -17.70
C ARG A 116 22.96 -9.61 -16.19
N ILE A 117 22.33 -8.51 -15.78
CA ILE A 117 21.98 -8.19 -14.40
C ILE A 117 20.47 -8.08 -14.29
N ARG A 118 19.91 -8.73 -13.26
CA ARG A 118 18.48 -8.67 -12.95
C ARG A 118 18.26 -7.99 -11.61
N ILE A 119 17.42 -6.97 -11.60
CA ILE A 119 17.00 -6.26 -10.40
C ILE A 119 15.49 -6.41 -10.28
N TRP A 120 15.04 -6.86 -9.12
CA TRP A 120 13.62 -7.05 -8.83
C TRP A 120 13.19 -6.12 -7.70
N SER A 121 12.28 -5.20 -8.00
CA SER A 121 11.62 -4.33 -7.03
C SER A 121 10.27 -4.95 -6.65
N MET A 122 10.11 -5.29 -5.37
CA MET A 122 8.88 -5.85 -4.81
C MET A 122 8.76 -5.54 -3.32
N PRO A 123 7.63 -4.97 -2.84
CA PRO A 123 6.48 -4.47 -3.61
C PRO A 123 6.78 -3.09 -4.25
N CYS A 124 6.49 -2.91 -5.54
CA CYS A 124 6.81 -1.66 -6.25
C CYS A 124 5.69 -0.59 -6.27
N SER A 125 4.51 -0.90 -5.72
CA SER A 125 3.36 0.01 -5.69
C SER A 125 3.05 0.59 -7.09
N THR A 126 2.92 1.91 -7.23
CA THR A 126 2.69 2.58 -8.53
C THR A 126 3.91 2.68 -9.45
N GLY A 127 5.05 2.11 -9.07
CA GLY A 127 6.22 1.91 -9.93
C GLY A 127 7.35 2.94 -9.79
N GLU A 128 7.23 3.94 -8.91
CA GLU A 128 8.26 4.97 -8.74
C GLU A 128 9.60 4.38 -8.31
N GLU A 129 9.62 3.30 -7.52
CA GLU A 129 10.88 2.64 -7.11
C GLU A 129 11.66 2.03 -8.30
N PRO A 130 11.10 1.12 -9.13
CA PRO A 130 11.85 0.57 -10.25
C PRO A 130 12.28 1.64 -11.26
N TYR A 131 11.49 2.70 -11.45
CA TYR A 131 11.91 3.85 -12.26
C TYR A 131 13.02 4.67 -11.59
N SER A 132 12.99 4.84 -10.27
CA SER A 132 14.07 5.50 -9.52
C SER A 132 15.37 4.72 -9.63
N ILE A 133 15.31 3.39 -9.57
CA ILE A 133 16.47 2.53 -9.81
C ILE A 133 17.00 2.80 -11.23
N ALA A 134 16.15 2.70 -12.25
CA ALA A 134 16.58 2.93 -13.64
C ALA A 134 17.26 4.29 -13.82
N LEU A 135 16.62 5.36 -13.35
CA LEU A 135 17.16 6.73 -13.45
C LEU A 135 18.48 6.86 -12.69
N TYR A 136 18.55 6.37 -11.46
CA TYR A 136 19.76 6.47 -10.65
C TYR A 136 20.93 5.68 -11.25
N LEU A 137 20.68 4.50 -11.84
CA LEU A 137 21.71 3.76 -12.58
C LEU A 137 22.21 4.56 -13.78
N MET A 138 21.30 5.15 -14.57
CA MET A 138 21.67 5.95 -15.75
C MET A 138 22.47 7.20 -15.39
N GLU A 139 22.20 7.81 -14.23
CA GLU A 139 22.86 9.02 -13.77
C GLU A 139 24.20 8.75 -13.07
N HIS A 140 24.31 7.63 -12.36
CA HIS A 140 25.39 7.43 -11.39
C HIS A 140 26.24 6.18 -11.60
N TRP A 141 25.83 5.22 -12.44
CA TRP A 141 26.61 3.99 -12.65
C TRP A 141 27.38 4.02 -13.98
N PRO A 142 28.71 4.28 -13.98
CA PRO A 142 29.46 4.47 -15.22
C PRO A 142 29.53 3.23 -16.13
N GLN A 143 29.33 2.04 -15.55
CA GLN A 143 29.41 0.77 -16.25
C GLN A 143 28.05 0.30 -16.79
N ILE A 144 27.03 1.16 -16.75
CA ILE A 144 25.67 0.79 -17.17
C ILE A 144 25.62 0.23 -18.60
N GLU A 145 26.45 0.75 -19.51
CA GLU A 145 26.53 0.29 -20.91
C GLU A 145 27.33 -1.01 -21.07
N ASP A 146 28.08 -1.44 -20.06
CA ASP A 146 28.86 -2.68 -20.10
C ASP A 146 27.97 -3.92 -19.85
N PHE A 147 26.72 -3.76 -19.40
CA PHE A 147 25.85 -4.85 -18.98
C PHE A 147 24.44 -4.78 -19.60
N GLU A 148 23.81 -5.94 -19.78
CA GLU A 148 22.39 -6.03 -20.09
C GLU A 148 21.58 -5.96 -18.78
N ILE A 149 20.81 -4.89 -18.57
CA ILE A 149 20.07 -4.69 -17.32
C ILE A 149 18.58 -4.97 -17.53
N GLU A 150 18.04 -5.87 -16.71
CA GLU A 150 16.63 -6.23 -16.68
C GLU A 150 16.04 -5.83 -15.32
N LEU A 151 15.10 -4.89 -15.34
CA LEU A 151 14.37 -4.40 -14.17
C LEU A 151 12.95 -4.97 -14.17
N ILE A 152 12.58 -5.64 -13.08
CA ILE A 152 11.27 -6.25 -12.88
C ILE A 152 10.60 -5.56 -11.69
N GLY A 153 9.36 -5.11 -11.85
CA GLY A 153 8.50 -4.61 -10.77
C GLY A 153 7.36 -5.59 -10.50
N SER A 154 7.02 -5.81 -9.23
CA SER A 154 5.86 -6.62 -8.83
C SER A 154 5.20 -6.03 -7.58
N ASP A 155 3.88 -6.12 -7.50
CA ASP A 155 3.05 -5.76 -6.34
C ASP A 155 1.91 -6.78 -6.18
#